data_AF-A0A370NPM7-F1
#
_entry.id   AF-A0A370NPM7-F1
#
_cell.length_a   1.000
_cell.length_b   1.000
_cell.length_c   1.000
_cell.angle_alpha   90.00
_cell.angle_beta   90.00
_cell.angle_gamma   90.00
#
_symmetry.space_group_name_H-M   'P 1'
#
loop_
_entity.id
_entity.type
_entity.pdbx_description
1 polymer ?
#
loop_
_entity_poly.entity_id
_entity_poly.type
_entity_poly.pdbx_seq_one_letter_code
_entity_poly.pdbx_strand_id
1 'polypeptide(L)' 'MPPTQMLVYGNAKRGTPLMLAAPGVALDLPLRVLVRDDCQGGTWVSFHTAAELESAHPLPAGRAAGCGAAADS' A
#
# COMPACT_ATOMS: atom_id res chain seq x y z
N MET A 1 3.54 25.59 -4.13
CA MET A 1 3.23 24.15 -4.15
C MET A 1 2.44 23.90 -5.42
N PRO A 2 2.93 23.08 -6.36
CA PRO A 2 2.18 22.77 -7.58
C PRO A 2 0.89 22.01 -7.22
N PRO A 3 -0.12 21.99 -8.11
CA PRO A 3 -1.34 21.23 -7.90
C PRO A 3 -1.01 19.81 -7.43
N THR A 4 -1.59 19.43 -6.29
CA THR A 4 -1.30 18.16 -5.63
C THR A 4 -2.60 17.59 -5.11
N GLN A 5 -2.87 16.33 -5.46
CA GLN A 5 -4.03 15.57 -5.01
C GLN A 5 -3.55 14.28 -4.36
N MET A 6 -4.17 13.92 -3.24
CA MET A 6 -3.92 12.65 -2.57
C MET A 6 -5.19 11.81 -2.58
N LEU A 7 -5.11 10.65 -3.23
CA LEU A 7 -6.14 9.64 -3.19
C LEU A 7 -5.82 8.67 -2.07
N VAL A 8 -6.73 8.57 -1.10
CA VAL A 8 -6.66 7.61 -0.01
C VAL A 8 -7.66 6.49 -0.28
N TYR A 9 -7.19 5.25 -0.28
CA TYR A 9 -8.01 4.08 -0.57
C TYR A 9 -7.59 2.88 0.30
N GLY A 10 -8.52 1.98 0.58
CA GLY A 10 -8.23 0.83 1.41
C GLY A 10 -9.28 -0.26 1.28
N ASN A 11 -8.89 -1.48 1.59
CA ASN A 11 -9.81 -2.61 1.71
C ASN A 11 -9.68 -3.19 3.12
N ALA A 12 -10.65 -2.88 3.99
CA ALA A 12 -10.66 -3.34 5.37
C ALA A 12 -10.60 -4.88 5.49
N LYS A 13 -11.24 -5.63 4.57
CA LYS A 13 -11.22 -7.10 4.59
C LYS A 13 -9.82 -7.67 4.40
N ARG A 14 -8.95 -6.97 3.66
CA ARG A 14 -7.54 -7.36 3.46
C ARG A 14 -6.60 -6.67 4.46
N GLY A 15 -6.91 -5.44 4.86
CA GLY A 15 -6.08 -4.64 5.76
C GLY A 15 -6.11 -5.13 7.20
N THR A 16 -7.27 -5.53 7.74
CA THR A 16 -7.39 -5.97 9.14
C THR A 16 -6.53 -7.21 9.45
N PRO A 17 -6.52 -8.27 8.61
CA PRO A 17 -5.60 -9.38 8.81
C PRO A 17 -4.11 -8.96 8.84
N LEU A 18 -3.71 -8.01 7.99
CA LEU A 18 -2.35 -7.49 7.97
C LEU A 18 -2.03 -6.70 9.25
N MET A 19 -2.94 -5.85 9.73
CA MET A 19 -2.77 -5.11 10.99
C MET A 19 -2.67 -6.04 12.20
N LEU A 20 -3.37 -7.18 12.19
CA LEU A 20 -3.25 -8.20 13.24
C LEU A 20 -1.91 -8.94 13.16
N ALA A 21 -1.40 -9.20 11.96
CA ALA A 21 -0.14 -9.92 11.76
C ALA A 21 1.09 -9.05 12.01
N ALA A 22 1.04 -7.77 11.61
CA ALA A 22 2.08 -6.77 11.83
C ALA A 22 1.44 -5.40 12.12
N PRO A 23 1.23 -5.05 13.40
CA PRO A 23 0.55 -3.81 13.79
C PRO A 23 1.17 -2.53 13.20
N GLY A 24 2.49 -2.54 12.92
CA GLY A 24 3.19 -1.42 12.29
C GLY A 24 2.62 -1.03 10.92
N VAL A 25 2.04 -1.98 10.18
CA VAL A 25 1.44 -1.72 8.86
C VAL A 25 0.28 -0.73 8.93
N ALA A 26 -0.31 -0.52 10.11
CA ALA A 26 -1.35 0.48 10.33
C ALA A 26 -0.87 1.92 10.11
N LEU A 27 0.44 2.18 10.12
CA LEU A 27 1.00 3.50 9.80
C LEU A 27 0.96 3.81 8.29
N ASP A 28 0.99 2.78 7.45
CA ASP A 28 0.97 2.92 5.99
C ASP A 28 -0.38 2.54 5.36
N LEU A 29 -1.34 2.13 6.19
CA LEU A 29 -2.73 1.92 5.81
C LEU A 29 -3.61 3.06 6.33
N PRO A 30 -4.65 3.49 5.60
CA PRO A 30 -5.02 3.09 4.24
C PRO A 30 -3.98 3.52 3.19
N LEU A 31 -3.93 2.79 2.07
CA LEU A 31 -2.99 3.08 0.99
C LEU A 31 -3.25 4.47 0.40
N ARG A 32 -2.16 5.09 -0.06
CA ARG A 32 -2.16 6.47 -0.56
C ARG A 32 -1.47 6.53 -1.92
N VAL A 33 -2.09 7.26 -2.83
CA VAL A 33 -1.52 7.66 -4.11
C VAL A 33 -1.46 9.18 -4.13
N LEU A 34 -0.26 9.71 -4.35
CA LEU A 34 0.00 11.13 -4.52
C LEU A 34 0.09 11.43 -6.02
N VAL A 35 -0.75 12.34 -6.50
CA VAL A 35 -0.65 12.91 -7.84
C VAL A 35 -0.22 14.36 -7.68
N ARG A 36 0.89 14.75 -8.31
CA ARG A 36 1.35 16.14 -8.30
C ARG A 36 1.79 16.57 -9.68
N ASP A 37 1.56 17.82 -10.01
CA ASP A 37 2.18 18.43 -11.18
C ASP A 37 3.58 18.95 -10.83
N ASP A 38 4.46 19.01 -11.81
CA ASP A 38 5.75 19.68 -11.70
C ASP A 38 5.70 21.09 -12.34
N CYS A 39 6.81 21.82 -12.22
CA CYS A 39 6.92 23.17 -12.76
C CYS A 39 7.18 23.23 -14.27
N GLN A 40 7.36 22.08 -14.92
CA GLN A 40 7.64 21.92 -16.35
C GLN A 40 6.43 21.39 -17.14
N GLY A 41 5.27 21.25 -16.49
CA GLY A 41 4.02 20.77 -17.10
C GLY A 41 3.86 19.25 -17.11
N GLY A 42 4.71 18.50 -16.40
CA GLY A 42 4.57 17.06 -16.18
C GLY A 42 3.72 16.73 -14.96
N THR A 43 3.07 15.57 -14.97
CA THR A 43 2.32 15.02 -13.83
C THR A 43 3.00 13.76 -13.32
N TRP A 44 3.22 13.71 -12.02
CA TRP A 44 3.87 12.60 -11.31
C TRP A 44 2.87 11.87 -10.42
N VAL A 45 2.96 10.54 -10.43
CA VAL A 45 2.17 9.67 -9.55
C VAL A 45 3.13 8.90 -8.65
N SER A 46 2.91 8.95 -7.34
CA SER A 46 3.74 8.26 -6.34
C SER A 46 2.86 7.47 -5.38
N PHE A 47 3.25 6.23 -5.11
CA PHE A 47 2.58 5.32 -4.20
C PHE A 47 3.59 4.30 -3.68
N HIS A 48 3.30 3.70 -2.52
CA HIS A 48 4.11 2.61 -2.00
C HIS A 48 3.74 1.30 -2.70
N THR A 49 4.75 0.58 -3.18
CA THR A 49 4.56 -0.75 -3.75
C THR A 49 4.33 -1.79 -2.64
N ALA A 50 3.74 -2.93 -2.99
CA ALA A 50 3.55 -4.02 -2.03
C ALA A 50 4.89 -4.50 -1.44
N ALA A 51 5.94 -4.60 -2.27
CA ALA A 51 7.26 -5.01 -1.82
C ALA A 51 7.89 -4.01 -0.84
N GLU A 52 7.72 -2.70 -1.04
CA GLU A 52 8.18 -1.67 -0.10
C GLU A 52 7.46 -1.79 1.25
N LEU A 53 6.14 -2.03 1.22
CA LEU A 53 5.32 -2.25 2.42
C LEU A 53 5.73 -3.52 3.17
N GLU A 54 5.99 -4.62 2.46
CA GLU A 54 6.45 -5.89 3.05
C GLU A 54 7.85 -5.76 3.64
N SER A 55 8.74 -5.03 2.97
CA SER A 55 10.08 -4.74 3.50
C SER A 55 10.04 -3.85 4.75
N ALA A 56 9.11 -2.90 4.82
CA ALA A 56 8.93 -2.02 5.97
C ALA A 56 8.25 -2.73 7.16
N HIS A 57 7.32 -3.65 6.87
CA HIS A 57 6.53 -4.39 7.85
C HIS A 57 6.63 -5.90 7.59
N PRO A 58 7.77 -6.53 7.86
CA PRO A 58 7.96 -7.96 7.60
C PRO A 58 6.94 -8.77 8.39
N LEU A 59 6.12 -9.53 7.66
CA LEU A 59 5.12 -10.40 8.26
C LEU A 59 5.82 -11.62 8.89
N PRO A 60 5.43 -12.05 10.10
CA PRO A 60 6.02 -13.22 10.72
C PRO A 60 5.81 -14.47 9.85
N ALA A 61 6.91 -15.18 9.56
CA ALA A 61 6.88 -16.43 8.82
C ALA A 61 5.93 -17.43 9.51
N GLY A 62 4.84 -17.80 8.83
CA GLY A 62 3.81 -18.70 9.37
C GLY A 62 2.40 -18.14 9.46
N ARG A 63 2.13 -16.90 9.02
CA ARG A 63 0.76 -16.34 8.97
C ARG A 63 0.32 -15.77 7.62
N ALA A 64 1.01 -16.15 6.54
CA ALA A 64 0.58 -15.92 5.15
C ALA A 64 -0.30 -17.05 4.57
N ALA A 65 -0.90 -17.90 5.41
CA ALA A 65 -1.90 -18.88 4.98
C ALA A 65 -3.27 -18.19 4.86
N GLY A 66 -3.46 -17.50 3.73
CA GLY A 66 -4.70 -16.78 3.42
C GLY A 66 -4.63 -15.90 2.17
N CYS A 67 -3.50 -15.83 1.48
CA CYS A 67 -3.47 -15.29 0.13
C CYS A 67 -3.84 -16.43 -0.83
N GLY A 68 -5.07 -16.39 -1.34
CA GLY A 68 -5.60 -17.41 -2.24
C GLY A 68 -4.67 -17.62 -3.43
N ALA A 69 -4.24 -18.86 -3.59
CA ALA A 69 -3.88 -19.41 -4.88
C ALA A 69 -5.13 -19.37 -5.77
N ALA A 70 -5.14 -18.48 -6.76
CA ALA A 70 -6.02 -18.55 -7.92
C ALA A 70 -5.51 -17.58 -9.01
N ALA A 71 -4.59 -18.07 -9.84
CA ALA A 71 -4.58 -17.86 -11.29
C ALA A 71 -3.47 -18.73 -11.88
N ASP A 72 -3.85 -19.94 -12.25
CA ASP A 72 -3.12 -20.84 -13.14
C ASP A 72 -2.94 -20.27 -14.56
N SER A 73 -1.96 -20.85 -15.26
CA SER A 73 -1.72 -20.90 -16.72
C SER A 73 -1.03 -19.72 -17.39
#